data_AF-A0A1F8SIQ2-F1
#
_entry.id   AF-A0A1F8SIQ2-F1
#
_cell.length_a   1.000
_cell.length_b   1.000
_cell.length_c   1.000
_cell.angle_alpha   90.00
_cell.angle_beta   90.00
_cell.angle_gamma   90.00
#
_symmetry.space_group_name_H-M   'P 1'
#
loop_
_entity.id
_entity.type
_entity.pdbx_description
1 polymer ?
#
loop_
_entity_poly.entity_id
_entity_poly.type
_entity_poly.pdbx_seq_one_letter_code
_entity_poly.pdbx_strand_id
1 'polypeptide(L)'
;MSEAEVREIATKRVRAKRGFYSHLTAYIIVNLMLVAIWYFTGAGYFWPMWVMLFWGIGLIFNAVAAFSKHDISWETREIEKEVEKIKKSGS
;
A
#
# COMPACT_ATOMS: atom_id res chain seq x y z
N MET A 1 -7.16 -19.90 -20.04
CA MET A 1 -6.72 -19.42 -18.72
C MET A 1 -6.07 -20.58 -18.01
N SER A 2 -4.76 -20.52 -17.79
CA SER A 2 -4.08 -21.53 -16.99
C SER A 2 -4.28 -21.23 -15.50
N GLU A 3 -4.34 -22.25 -14.66
CA GLU A 3 -4.50 -22.09 -13.20
C GLU A 3 -3.36 -21.26 -12.56
N ALA A 4 -2.20 -21.20 -13.22
CA ALA A 4 -1.03 -20.42 -12.80
C ALA A 4 -1.30 -18.90 -12.87
N GLU A 5 -1.93 -18.41 -13.94
CA GLU A 5 -2.25 -16.99 -14.12
C GLU A 5 -3.26 -16.50 -13.07
N VAL A 6 -4.26 -17.33 -12.74
CA VAL A 6 -5.27 -17.00 -11.72
C VAL A 6 -4.63 -16.90 -10.32
N ARG A 7 -3.67 -17.80 -10.02
CA ARG A 7 -2.91 -17.76 -8.76
C ARG A 7 -1.99 -16.54 -8.67
N GLU A 8 -1.38 -16.13 -9.77
CA GLU A 8 -0.48 -14.97 -9.81
C GLU A 8 -1.23 -13.65 -9.57
N ILE A 9 -2.38 -13.47 -10.22
CA ILE A 9 -3.25 -12.29 -10.02
C ILE A 9 -3.78 -12.25 -8.57
N ALA A 10 -4.16 -13.41 -8.01
CA ALA A 10 -4.61 -13.51 -6.62
C ALA A 10 -3.49 -13.15 -5.62
N THR A 11 -2.26 -13.62 -5.86
CA THR A 11 -1.12 -13.36 -4.98
C THR A 11 -0.62 -11.91 -5.06
N LYS A 12 -0.61 -11.28 -6.24
CA LYS A 12 -0.33 -9.84 -6.38
C LYS A 12 -1.27 -8.99 -5.53
N ARG A 13 -2.59 -9.29 -5.55
CA ARG A 13 -3.60 -8.57 -4.74
C ARG A 13 -3.41 -8.70 -3.23
N VAL A 14 -2.93 -9.84 -2.75
CA VAL A 14 -2.67 -10.06 -1.31
C VAL A 14 -1.38 -9.37 -0.86
N ARG A 15 -0.35 -9.35 -1.71
CA ARG A 15 0.96 -8.78 -1.38
C ARG A 15 0.93 -7.25 -1.26
N ALA A 16 0.18 -6.57 -2.13
CA ALA A 16 0.00 -5.12 -2.08
C ALA A 16 -0.66 -4.66 -0.77
N LYS A 17 -1.69 -5.39 -0.30
CA LYS A 17 -2.33 -5.10 0.98
C LYS A 17 -1.39 -5.34 2.17
N ARG A 18 -0.60 -6.41 2.14
CA ARG A 18 0.35 -6.74 3.22
C ARG A 18 1.43 -5.67 3.42
N GLY A 19 1.95 -5.09 2.33
CA GLY A 19 2.93 -3.99 2.41
C GLY A 19 2.36 -2.76 3.12
N PHE A 20 1.12 -2.38 2.79
CA PHE A 20 0.43 -1.27 3.43
C PHE A 20 0.23 -1.49 4.95
N TYR A 21 -0.24 -2.66 5.35
CA TYR A 21 -0.44 -2.97 6.78
C TYR A 21 0.88 -2.89 7.57
N SER A 22 2.01 -3.32 7.01
CA SER A 22 3.31 -3.22 7.67
C SER A 22 3.69 -1.77 7.95
N HIS A 23 3.51 -0.87 6.98
CA HIS A 23 3.80 0.56 7.15
C HIS A 23 2.84 1.22 8.14
N LEU A 24 1.55 0.85 8.10
CA LEU A 24 0.55 1.34 9.05
C LEU A 24 0.86 0.90 10.49
N THR A 25 1.23 -0.36 10.71
CA THR A 25 1.59 -0.86 12.04
C THR A 25 2.85 -0.16 12.57
N ALA A 26 3.89 0.00 11.74
CA ALA A 26 5.08 0.75 12.12
C ALA A 26 4.76 2.21 12.48
N TYR A 27 3.89 2.87 11.71
CA TYR A 27 3.42 4.22 11.99
C TYR A 27 2.74 4.33 13.37
N ILE A 28 1.85 3.40 13.70
CA ILE A 28 1.15 3.40 15.00
C ILE A 28 2.15 3.22 16.15
N ILE A 29 3.05 2.24 16.05
CA ILE A 29 4.03 1.94 17.11
C ILE A 29 4.97 3.13 17.35
N VAL A 30 5.51 3.72 16.28
CA VAL A 30 6.45 4.85 16.38
C VAL A 30 5.76 6.09 16.97
N ASN A 31 4.55 6.41 16.53
CA ASN A 31 3.82 7.55 17.07
C ASN A 31 3.41 7.37 18.53
N LEU A 32 2.99 6.16 18.92
CA LEU A 32 2.74 5.86 20.34
C LEU A 32 4.02 6.00 21.18
N MET A 33 5.17 5.55 20.67
CA MET A 33 6.46 5.73 21.33
C MET A 33 6.84 7.21 21.46
N LEU A 34 6.65 8.01 20.41
CA LEU A 34 6.94 9.46 20.42
C LEU A 34 6.04 10.21 21.41
N VAL A 35 4.75 9.89 21.45
CA VAL A 35 3.80 10.46 22.41
C VAL A 35 4.15 10.05 23.83
N ALA A 36 4.56 8.80 24.05
CA ALA A 36 5.02 8.34 25.35
C ALA A 36 6.28 9.10 25.79
N ILE A 37 7.29 9.22 24.90
CA ILE A 37 8.51 9.99 25.17
C ILE A 37 8.16 11.43 25.55
N TRP A 38 7.32 12.10 24.75
CA TRP A 38 6.85 13.46 25.04
C TRP A 38 6.22 13.52 26.43
N TYR A 39 5.24 12.67 26.72
CA TYR A 39 4.54 12.64 28.02
C TYR A 39 5.51 12.47 29.20
N PHE A 40 6.49 11.57 29.09
CA PHE A 40 7.47 11.31 30.14
C PHE A 40 8.59 12.36 30.23
N THR A 41 8.81 13.18 29.19
CA THR A 41 9.87 14.22 29.19
C THR A 41 9.42 15.58 29.72
N GLY A 42 8.18 15.71 30.24
CA GLY A 42 7.75 16.90 31.02
C GLY A 42 6.98 17.94 30.18
N ALA A 43 5.91 17.50 29.53
CA ALA A 43 5.66 17.82 28.14
C ALA A 43 4.97 19.17 27.83
N GLY A 44 5.77 20.26 27.79
CA GLY A 44 5.40 21.58 27.26
C GLY A 44 4.92 21.57 25.79
N TYR A 45 5.72 22.05 24.83
CA TYR A 45 5.26 22.10 23.43
C TYR A 45 5.14 20.70 22.79
N PHE A 46 4.01 20.42 22.13
CA PHE A 46 3.71 19.11 21.52
C PHE A 46 4.41 18.92 20.16
N TRP A 47 5.73 18.78 20.21
CA TRP A 47 6.57 18.54 19.04
C TRP A 47 6.28 17.24 18.25
N PRO A 48 5.72 16.14 18.83
CA PRO A 48 5.36 14.94 18.04
C PRO A 48 4.36 15.22 16.92
N MET A 49 3.59 16.31 17.02
CA MET A 49 2.65 16.76 16.00
C MET A 49 3.30 16.91 14.62
N TRP A 50 4.51 17.45 14.55
CA TRP A 50 5.19 17.65 13.27
C TRP A 50 5.61 16.33 12.64
N VAL A 51 6.09 15.38 13.46
CA VAL A 51 6.44 14.04 13.00
C VAL A 51 5.19 13.33 12.46
N MET A 52 4.08 13.38 13.20
CA MET A 52 2.78 12.86 12.75
C MET A 52 2.32 13.51 11.45
N LEU A 53 2.50 14.82 11.27
CA LEU A 53 2.05 15.52 10.07
C LEU A 53 2.83 15.09 8.83
N PHE A 54 4.17 15.13 8.89
CA PHE A 54 5.03 14.77 7.76
C PHE A 54 4.92 13.29 7.39
N TRP A 55 4.94 12.40 8.38
CA TRP A 55 4.79 10.98 8.13
C TRP A 55 3.36 10.60 7.74
N GLY A 56 2.34 11.25 8.32
CA GLY A 56 0.94 11.04 8.01
C GLY A 56 0.64 11.29 6.53
N ILE A 57 1.23 12.35 5.95
CA ILE A 57 1.12 12.64 4.51
C ILE A 57 1.70 11.49 3.67
N GLY A 58 2.91 11.00 3.99
CA GLY A 58 3.53 9.87 3.29
C GLY A 58 2.72 8.57 3.42
N LEU A 59 2.07 8.36 4.57
CA LEU A 59 1.19 7.21 4.79
C LEU A 59 -0.10 7.32 3.96
N ILE A 60 -0.68 8.52 3.82
CA ILE A 60 -1.85 8.76 2.96
C ILE A 60 -1.49 8.46 1.50
N PHE A 61 -0.34 8.90 1.00
CA PHE A 61 0.10 8.56 -0.37
C PHE A 61 0.27 7.04 -0.55
N ASN A 62 0.84 6.34 0.42
CA ASN A 62 0.92 4.88 0.38
C ASN A 62 -0.45 4.20 0.48
N ALA A 63 -1.38 4.73 1.27
CA ALA A 63 -2.75 4.25 1.34
C ALA A 63 -3.46 4.44 0.00
N VAL A 64 -3.35 5.62 -0.60
CA VAL A 64 -3.89 5.91 -1.93
C VAL A 64 -3.27 4.97 -2.95
N ALA A 65 -1.96 4.75 -2.97
CA ALA A 65 -1.34 3.78 -3.88
C ALA A 65 -1.84 2.33 -3.66
N ALA A 66 -1.96 1.89 -2.41
CA ALA A 66 -2.38 0.53 -2.07
C ALA A 66 -3.87 0.26 -2.31
N PHE A 67 -4.73 1.28 -2.17
CA PHE A 67 -6.18 1.18 -2.32
C PHE A 67 -6.71 1.78 -3.62
N SER A 68 -5.91 2.54 -4.37
CA SER A 68 -6.30 3.06 -5.68
C SER A 68 -6.40 1.88 -6.65
N LYS A 69 -7.63 1.52 -6.95
CA LYS A 69 -7.98 0.55 -8.00
C LYS A 69 -7.48 0.98 -9.38
N HIS A 70 -7.01 2.22 -9.53
CA HIS A 70 -6.55 2.76 -10.80
C HIS A 70 -5.34 2.00 -11.33
N ASP A 71 -4.43 1.53 -10.45
CA ASP A 71 -3.24 0.80 -10.91
C ASP A 71 -3.56 -0.61 -11.39
N ILE A 72 -4.41 -1.32 -10.66
CA ILE A 72 -4.79 -2.69 -10.99
C ILE A 72 -5.69 -2.71 -12.25
N SER A 73 -6.48 -1.66 -12.47
CA SER A 73 -7.37 -1.53 -13.63
C SER A 73 -6.61 -1.41 -14.95
N TRP A 74 -5.53 -0.62 -15.02
CA TRP A 74 -4.75 -0.51 -16.25
C TRP A 74 -3.98 -1.80 -16.53
N GLU A 75 -3.36 -2.38 -15.51
CA GLU A 75 -2.54 -3.60 -15.63
C GLU A 75 -3.40 -4.79 -16.08
N THR A 76 -4.62 -4.91 -15.54
CA THR A 76 -5.58 -5.96 -15.96
C THR A 76 -6.03 -5.78 -17.40
N ARG A 77 -6.30 -4.54 -17.84
CA ARG A 77 -6.73 -4.26 -19.22
C ARG A 77 -5.63 -4.52 -20.25
N GLU A 78 -4.37 -4.32 -19.88
CA GLU A 78 -3.23 -4.53 -20.77
C GLU A 78 -2.90 -6.02 -20.93
N ILE A 79 -2.98 -6.78 -19.83
CA ILE A 79 -2.85 -8.25 -19.85
C ILE A 79 -3.97 -8.86 -20.70
N GLU A 80 -5.20 -8.37 -20.57
CA GLU A 80 -6.34 -8.87 -21.34
C GLU A 80 -6.15 -8.63 -22.86
N LYS A 81 -5.58 -7.48 -23.24
CA LYS A 81 -5.21 -7.17 -24.63
C LYS A 81 -4.08 -8.06 -25.17
N GLU A 82 -3.06 -8.36 -24.36
CA GLU A 82 -1.96 -9.27 -24.72
C GLU A 82 -2.49 -10.70 -24.94
N VAL A 83 -3.31 -11.20 -24.02
CA VAL A 83 -3.93 -12.53 -24.13
C VAL A 83 -4.80 -12.63 -25.38
N GLU A 84 -5.57 -11.58 -25.70
CA GLU A 84 -6.42 -11.54 -26.89
C GLU A 84 -5.61 -11.54 -28.20
N LYS A 85 -4.45 -10.86 -28.23
CA LYS A 85 -3.52 -10.91 -29.37
C LYS A 85 -2.93 -12.30 -29.59
N ILE A 86 -2.46 -12.96 -28.53
CA ILE A 86 -1.88 -14.32 -28.61
C ILE A 86 -2.95 -15.31 -29.11
N LYS A 87 -4.19 -15.17 -28.64
CA LYS A 87 -5.30 -16.05 -29.05
C LYS A 87 -5.71 -15.84 -30.52
N LYS A 88 -5.55 -14.63 -31.05
CA LYS A 88 -5.80 -14.30 -32.46
C LYS A 88 -4.65 -14.68 -33.40
N SER A 89 -3.40 -14.69 -32.94
CA SER A 89 -2.25 -15.08 -33.76
C SER A 89 -1.95 -16.58 -33.76
N GLY A 90 -2.55 -17.32 -32.83
CA GLY A 90 -2.44 -18.79 -32.73
C GLY A 90 -3.59 -19.55 -33.39
N SER A 91 -4.50 -18.88 -34.11
CA SER A 91 -5.57 -19.46 -34.93
C SER A 91 -5.42 -19.01 -36.37
#